data_AF-A0A2G5QVT1-F1
#
_entry.id   AF-A0A2G5QVT1-F1
#
_cell.length_a   1.000
_cell.length_b   1.000
_cell.length_c   1.000
_cell.angle_alpha   90.00
_cell.angle_beta   90.00
_cell.angle_gamma   90.00
#
_symmetry.space_group_name_H-M   'P 1'
#
loop_
_entity.id
_entity.type
_entity.pdbx_description
1 polymer ?
#
loop_
_entity_poly.entity_id
_entity_poly.type
_entity_poly.pdbx_seq_one_letter_code
_entity_poly.pdbx_strand_id
1 'polypeptide(L)'
;MTLQLMRREGERASFRDLAAAAGVSGPTLRHYFGDRRAVIGAVLEECLRRGRPGLDSQKSTQLPLDASIRAYSLDLVSALTADKSVRLGDIFALSLAEGLIDPAYGRPALEHILEPTLQVLEARLEQHIARGEMRPDTDARAASLQLVSPLLLACLHQNQLDGLQVRPLSLERLVDDTCEAFMRAYQASPETTSSARPSAGRISVNAI
;
A
#
# COMPACT_ATOMS: atom_id res chain seq x y z
N MET A 1 27.32 21.73 5.49
CA MET A 1 27.39 20.50 6.32
C MET A 1 26.05 19.75 6.32
N THR A 2 24.94 20.35 6.77
CA THR A 2 23.59 19.73 6.77
C THR A 2 23.14 19.27 5.37
N LEU A 3 23.34 20.09 4.33
CA LEU A 3 23.02 19.72 2.94
C LEU A 3 23.91 18.61 2.36
N GLN A 4 25.14 18.46 2.86
CA GLN A 4 26.09 17.42 2.42
C GLN A 4 25.79 16.08 3.12
N LEU A 5 25.38 16.11 4.38
CA LEU A 5 24.88 14.95 5.12
C LEU A 5 23.51 14.46 4.60
N MET A 6 22.72 15.34 3.98
CA MET A 6 21.49 14.95 3.27
C MET A 6 21.75 14.34 1.89
N ARG A 7 22.99 14.39 1.37
CA ARG A 7 23.36 13.55 0.21
C ARG A 7 23.49 12.13 0.75
N ARG A 8 22.55 11.28 0.35
CA ARG A 8 22.33 9.95 0.89
C ARG A 8 23.46 8.99 0.51
N GLU A 9 24.57 9.05 1.23
CA GLU A 9 25.67 8.08 1.18
C GLU A 9 25.61 7.20 2.44
N GLY A 10 24.59 6.34 2.52
CA GLY A 10 24.61 5.19 3.43
C GLY A 10 25.34 4.02 2.76
N GLU A 11 26.16 3.26 3.48
CA GLU A 11 26.84 2.08 2.92
C GLU A 11 25.82 1.04 2.45
N ARG A 12 25.55 1.06 1.14
CA ARG A 12 24.73 0.06 0.46
C ARG A 12 25.52 -1.23 0.34
N ALA A 13 24.84 -2.38 0.46
CA ALA A 13 25.43 -3.66 0.12
C ALA A 13 26.05 -3.60 -1.30
N SER A 14 27.36 -3.80 -1.39
CA SER A 14 28.09 -3.73 -2.65
C SER A 14 27.76 -4.94 -3.52
N PHE A 15 28.05 -4.86 -4.82
CA PHE A 15 27.87 -6.01 -5.72
C PHE A 15 28.68 -7.24 -5.27
N ARG A 16 29.82 -7.02 -4.60
CA ARG A 16 30.62 -8.09 -4.00
C ARG A 16 29.90 -8.73 -2.81
N ASP A 17 29.26 -7.94 -1.97
CA ASP A 17 28.51 -8.44 -0.82
C ASP A 17 27.30 -9.26 -1.28
N LEU A 18 26.62 -8.83 -2.36
CA LEU A 18 25.54 -9.59 -2.99
C LEU A 18 26.03 -10.93 -3.57
N ALA A 19 27.19 -10.96 -4.24
CA ALA A 19 27.77 -12.20 -4.76
C ALA A 19 28.14 -13.17 -3.62
N ALA A 20 28.76 -12.65 -2.56
CA ALA A 20 29.09 -13.42 -1.38
C ALA A 20 27.83 -14.00 -0.70
N ALA A 21 26.78 -13.19 -0.53
CA ALA A 21 25.50 -13.63 0.04
C ALA A 21 24.81 -14.71 -0.81
N ALA A 22 24.95 -14.64 -2.14
CA ALA A 22 24.45 -15.64 -3.07
C ALA A 22 25.34 -16.90 -3.18
N GLY A 23 26.49 -16.94 -2.51
CA GLY A 23 27.44 -18.05 -2.57
C GLY A 23 28.12 -18.23 -3.94
N VAL A 24 28.20 -17.16 -4.73
CA VAL A 24 28.78 -17.18 -6.10
C VAL A 24 29.91 -16.16 -6.26
N SER A 25 30.70 -16.31 -7.32
CA SER A 25 31.73 -15.32 -7.66
C SER A 25 31.11 -14.04 -8.22
N GLY A 26 31.78 -12.89 -8.07
CA GLY A 26 31.39 -11.63 -8.69
C GLY A 26 31.20 -11.73 -10.23
N PRO A 27 32.13 -12.38 -10.97
CA PRO A 27 31.93 -12.66 -12.39
C PRO A 27 30.69 -13.51 -12.71
N THR A 28 30.40 -14.53 -11.89
CA THR A 28 29.19 -15.35 -12.05
C THR A 28 27.93 -14.51 -11.88
N LEU A 29 27.86 -13.71 -10.82
CA LEU A 29 26.70 -12.83 -10.60
C LEU A 29 26.53 -11.80 -11.73
N ARG A 30 27.65 -11.24 -12.21
CA ARG A 30 27.66 -10.31 -13.36
C ARG A 30 27.23 -10.98 -14.66
N HIS A 31 27.55 -12.25 -14.87
CA HIS A 31 27.11 -12.99 -16.05
C HIS A 31 25.58 -13.14 -16.10
N TYR A 32 24.94 -13.44 -14.96
CA TYR A 32 23.49 -13.64 -14.89
C TYR A 32 22.69 -12.34 -14.84
N PHE A 33 23.14 -11.36 -14.06
CA PHE A 33 22.36 -10.16 -13.75
C PHE A 33 22.97 -8.88 -14.32
N GLY A 34 24.25 -8.88 -14.71
CA GLY A 34 24.95 -7.69 -15.16
C GLY A 34 25.37 -6.78 -14.02
N ASP A 35 24.44 -6.01 -13.46
CA ASP A 35 24.72 -4.98 -12.45
C ASP A 35 23.92 -5.18 -11.15
N ARG A 36 24.25 -4.38 -10.13
CA ARG A 36 23.58 -4.41 -8.82
C ARG A 36 22.07 -4.15 -8.96
N ARG A 37 21.66 -3.23 -9.82
CA ARG A 37 20.27 -2.84 -9.98
C ARG A 37 19.44 -4.01 -10.52
N ALA A 38 19.94 -4.73 -11.49
CA ALA A 38 19.29 -5.93 -12.02
C ALA A 38 19.19 -7.05 -10.97
N VAL A 39 20.20 -7.22 -10.11
CA VAL A 39 20.11 -8.14 -8.97
C VAL A 39 18.99 -7.73 -8.01
N ILE A 40 18.95 -6.45 -7.61
CA ILE A 40 17.89 -5.95 -6.72
C ILE A 40 16.50 -6.10 -7.36
N GLY A 41 16.36 -5.76 -8.65
CA GLY A 41 15.12 -5.96 -9.40
C GLY A 41 14.65 -7.42 -9.37
N ALA A 42 15.55 -8.36 -9.67
CA ALA A 42 15.25 -9.79 -9.63
C ALA A 42 14.87 -10.29 -8.22
N VAL A 43 15.49 -9.75 -7.17
CA VAL A 43 15.13 -10.06 -5.78
C VAL A 43 13.72 -9.55 -5.45
N LEU A 44 13.38 -8.31 -5.82
CA LEU A 44 12.04 -7.76 -5.60
C LEU A 44 10.97 -8.53 -6.38
N GLU A 45 11.27 -8.91 -7.62
CA GLU A 45 10.39 -9.76 -8.44
C GLU A 45 10.16 -11.13 -7.77
N GLU A 46 11.21 -11.78 -7.28
CA GLU A 46 11.10 -13.05 -6.56
C GLU A 46 10.31 -12.92 -5.25
N CYS A 47 10.50 -11.81 -4.51
CA CYS A 47 9.70 -11.49 -3.34
C CYS A 47 8.21 -11.37 -3.69
N LEU A 48 7.87 -10.65 -4.75
CA LEU A 48 6.49 -10.57 -5.24
C LEU A 48 5.97 -11.96 -5.63
N ARG A 49 6.74 -12.75 -6.38
CA ARG A 49 6.34 -14.09 -6.83
C ARG A 49 5.99 -14.99 -5.64
N ARG A 50 6.79 -14.96 -4.57
CA ARG A 50 6.53 -15.73 -3.33
C ARG A 50 5.35 -15.18 -2.54
N GLY A 51 5.19 -13.86 -2.49
CA GLY A 51 4.10 -13.20 -1.77
C GLY A 51 2.75 -13.26 -2.50
N ARG A 52 2.75 -13.51 -3.81
CA ARG A 52 1.59 -13.44 -4.69
C ARG A 52 0.37 -14.22 -4.17
N PRO A 53 0.47 -15.48 -3.69
CA PRO A 53 -0.72 -16.20 -3.21
C PRO A 53 -1.43 -15.52 -2.03
N GLY A 54 -0.66 -15.00 -1.06
CA GLY A 54 -1.22 -14.28 0.09
C GLY A 54 -1.71 -12.89 -0.26
N LEU A 55 -1.15 -12.27 -1.29
CA LEU A 55 -1.63 -11.00 -1.83
C LEU A 55 -2.93 -11.21 -2.62
N ASP A 56 -3.01 -12.23 -3.47
CA ASP A 56 -4.18 -12.52 -4.29
C ASP A 56 -5.40 -12.90 -3.43
N SER A 57 -5.20 -13.54 -2.28
CA SER A 57 -6.30 -13.85 -1.35
C SER A 57 -6.96 -12.60 -0.76
N GLN A 58 -6.29 -11.44 -0.80
CA GLN A 58 -6.83 -10.18 -0.29
C GLN A 58 -7.73 -9.45 -1.32
N LYS A 59 -7.70 -9.86 -2.60
CA LYS A 59 -8.41 -9.19 -3.71
C LYS A 59 -9.92 -9.18 -3.57
N SER A 60 -10.49 -10.17 -2.90
CA SER A 60 -11.93 -10.31 -2.78
C SER A 60 -12.35 -10.67 -1.37
N THR A 61 -13.58 -10.31 -1.04
CA THR A 61 -14.17 -10.56 0.27
C THR A 61 -15.68 -10.54 0.17
N GLN A 62 -16.33 -11.37 0.99
CA GLN A 62 -17.78 -11.37 1.16
C GLN A 62 -18.20 -10.65 2.45
N LEU A 63 -17.23 -10.12 3.20
CA LEU A 63 -17.53 -9.33 4.39
C LEU A 63 -18.21 -8.00 3.99
N PRO A 64 -19.09 -7.46 4.86
CA PRO A 64 -19.51 -6.08 4.78
C PRO A 64 -18.31 -5.12 4.81
N LEU A 65 -18.48 -3.91 4.24
CA LEU A 65 -17.40 -2.92 4.08
C LEU A 65 -16.56 -2.68 5.34
N ASP A 66 -17.19 -2.39 6.48
CA ASP A 66 -16.49 -2.11 7.75
C ASP A 66 -15.59 -3.29 8.19
N ALA A 67 -16.15 -4.49 8.21
CA ALA A 67 -15.43 -5.72 8.57
C ALA A 67 -14.34 -6.06 7.56
N SER A 68 -14.60 -5.81 6.27
CA SER A 68 -13.64 -6.01 5.18
C SER A 68 -12.41 -5.10 5.32
N ILE A 69 -12.62 -3.80 5.51
CA ILE A 69 -11.54 -2.81 5.66
C ILE A 69 -10.72 -3.09 6.92
N ARG A 70 -11.38 -3.45 8.02
CA ARG A 70 -10.68 -3.82 9.26
C ARG A 70 -9.85 -5.08 9.09
N ALA A 71 -10.41 -6.14 8.47
CA ALA A 71 -9.69 -7.38 8.21
C ALA A 71 -8.46 -7.15 7.32
N TYR A 72 -8.61 -6.39 6.22
CA TYR A 72 -7.47 -6.05 5.36
C TYR A 72 -6.38 -5.29 6.12
N SER A 73 -6.77 -4.29 6.92
CA SER A 73 -5.83 -3.45 7.66
C SER A 73 -5.03 -4.24 8.69
N LEU A 74 -5.68 -5.17 9.40
CA LEU A 74 -5.03 -6.08 10.34
C LEU A 74 -4.08 -7.04 9.62
N ASP A 75 -4.52 -7.63 8.51
CA ASP A 75 -3.69 -8.54 7.70
C ASP A 75 -2.45 -7.83 7.15
N LEU A 76 -2.61 -6.59 6.67
CA LEU A 76 -1.50 -5.77 6.19
C LEU A 76 -0.50 -5.47 7.29
N VAL A 77 -0.96 -4.99 8.45
CA VAL A 77 -0.09 -4.71 9.60
C VAL A 77 0.63 -5.99 10.03
N SER A 78 -0.10 -7.11 10.17
CA SER A 78 0.47 -8.41 10.51
C SER A 78 1.55 -8.84 9.51
N ALA A 79 1.29 -8.70 8.21
CA ALA A 79 2.27 -9.03 7.17
C ALA A 79 3.52 -8.16 7.22
N LEU A 80 3.36 -6.86 7.49
CA LEU A 80 4.45 -5.89 7.61
C LEU A 80 5.32 -6.13 8.85
N THR A 81 4.71 -6.56 9.96
CA THR A 81 5.41 -6.72 11.25
C THR A 81 5.86 -8.14 11.54
N ALA A 82 5.36 -9.15 10.82
CA ALA A 82 5.65 -10.57 11.06
C ALA A 82 7.16 -10.84 11.18
N ASP A 83 7.51 -11.71 12.13
CA ASP A 83 8.86 -12.20 12.30
C ASP A 83 9.12 -13.33 11.29
N LYS A 84 9.85 -12.99 10.22
CA LYS A 84 10.18 -13.87 9.09
C LYS A 84 11.62 -13.61 8.68
N SER A 85 12.26 -14.60 8.05
CA SER A 85 13.60 -14.44 7.48
C SER A 85 13.68 -13.32 6.44
N VAL A 86 12.57 -13.04 5.73
CA VAL A 86 12.40 -11.84 4.90
C VAL A 86 11.05 -11.22 5.26
N ARG A 87 11.08 -10.06 5.93
CA ARG A 87 9.86 -9.36 6.37
C ARG A 87 9.36 -8.45 5.27
N LEU A 88 8.04 -8.35 5.12
CA LEU A 88 7.45 -7.43 4.14
C LEU A 88 7.84 -5.97 4.43
N GLY A 89 7.89 -5.58 5.71
CA GLY A 89 8.36 -4.26 6.13
C GLY A 89 9.79 -3.95 5.67
N ASP A 90 10.69 -4.94 5.70
CA ASP A 90 12.08 -4.75 5.25
C ASP A 90 12.16 -4.59 3.73
N ILE A 91 11.33 -5.33 2.98
CA ILE A 91 11.23 -5.17 1.53
C ILE A 91 10.70 -3.78 1.17
N PHE A 92 9.67 -3.29 1.87
CA PHE A 92 9.16 -1.91 1.69
C PHE A 92 10.23 -0.87 2.05
N ALA A 93 10.93 -1.04 3.17
CA ALA A 93 11.97 -0.11 3.60
C ALA A 93 13.12 -0.04 2.60
N LEU A 94 13.62 -1.19 2.12
CA LEU A 94 14.65 -1.26 1.09
C LEU A 94 14.16 -0.58 -0.21
N SER A 95 12.94 -0.89 -0.64
CA SER A 95 12.35 -0.36 -1.86
C SER A 95 12.20 1.16 -1.82
N LEU A 96 11.71 1.70 -0.70
CA LEU A 96 11.60 3.14 -0.48
C LEU A 96 12.99 3.80 -0.35
N ALA A 97 13.92 3.18 0.38
CA ALA A 97 15.27 3.72 0.54
C ALA A 97 15.99 3.83 -0.81
N GLU A 98 16.08 2.74 -1.56
CA GLU A 98 16.74 2.72 -2.87
C GLU A 98 16.01 3.61 -3.88
N GLY A 99 14.68 3.53 -3.96
CA GLY A 99 13.87 4.30 -4.91
C GLY A 99 13.88 5.80 -4.67
N LEU A 100 13.92 6.24 -3.41
CA LEU A 100 14.02 7.67 -3.07
C LEU A 100 15.46 8.21 -3.23
N ILE A 101 16.49 7.36 -3.27
CA ILE A 101 17.87 7.82 -3.53
C ILE A 101 18.13 7.88 -5.03
N ASP A 102 17.74 6.85 -5.77
CA ASP A 102 18.04 6.71 -7.19
C ASP A 102 16.77 6.28 -7.96
N PRO A 103 16.22 7.14 -8.83
CA PRO A 103 15.04 6.84 -9.63
C PRO A 103 15.15 5.56 -10.46
N ALA A 104 16.37 5.11 -10.81
CA ALA A 104 16.60 3.86 -11.52
C ALA A 104 16.18 2.62 -10.72
N TYR A 105 16.08 2.73 -9.39
CA TYR A 105 15.55 1.69 -8.49
C TYR A 105 14.08 1.93 -8.12
N GLY A 106 13.57 3.16 -8.31
CA GLY A 106 12.21 3.54 -7.94
C GLY A 106 11.14 2.78 -8.73
N ARG A 107 11.38 2.54 -10.03
CA ARG A 107 10.41 1.84 -10.88
C ARG A 107 10.20 0.37 -10.47
N PRO A 108 11.24 -0.47 -10.32
CA PRO A 108 11.08 -1.83 -9.80
C PRO A 108 10.43 -1.90 -8.40
N ALA A 109 10.77 -0.94 -7.52
CA ALA A 109 10.16 -0.82 -6.20
C ALA A 109 8.64 -0.59 -6.28
N LEU A 110 8.19 0.28 -7.18
CA LEU A 110 6.77 0.51 -7.44
C LEU A 110 6.12 -0.73 -8.07
N GLU A 111 6.70 -1.24 -9.16
CA GLU A 111 6.13 -2.34 -9.95
C GLU A 111 6.00 -3.65 -9.18
N HIS A 112 6.95 -3.95 -8.28
CA HIS A 112 6.97 -5.24 -7.60
C HIS A 112 6.45 -5.21 -6.18
N ILE A 113 6.45 -4.06 -5.49
CA ILE A 113 6.10 -3.99 -4.07
C ILE A 113 4.87 -3.12 -3.83
N LEU A 114 4.94 -1.82 -4.13
CA LEU A 114 3.86 -0.90 -3.76
C LEU A 114 2.60 -1.08 -4.62
N GLU A 115 2.73 -1.06 -5.94
CA GLU A 115 1.58 -1.13 -6.85
C GLU A 115 0.83 -2.46 -6.72
N PRO A 116 1.46 -3.65 -6.59
CA PRO A 116 0.73 -4.88 -6.33
C PRO A 116 -0.10 -4.86 -5.05
N THR A 117 0.40 -4.23 -3.97
CA THR A 117 -0.38 -4.07 -2.72
C THR A 117 -1.62 -3.19 -2.94
N LEU A 118 -1.47 -2.08 -3.66
CA LEU A 118 -2.57 -1.15 -3.94
C LEU A 118 -3.59 -1.76 -4.91
N GLN A 119 -3.16 -2.38 -6.00
CA GLN A 119 -4.05 -2.99 -7.01
C GLN A 119 -4.96 -4.07 -6.44
N VAL A 120 -4.48 -4.81 -5.45
CA VAL A 120 -5.28 -5.83 -4.75
C VAL A 120 -6.36 -5.20 -3.88
N LEU A 121 -6.02 -4.12 -3.16
CA LEU A 121 -7.01 -3.37 -2.39
C LEU A 121 -7.99 -2.66 -3.32
N GLU A 122 -7.53 -2.07 -4.42
CA GLU A 122 -8.38 -1.46 -5.45
C GLU A 122 -9.46 -2.44 -5.93
N ALA A 123 -9.06 -3.66 -6.32
CA ALA A 123 -10.01 -4.69 -6.74
C ALA A 123 -11.03 -5.04 -5.64
N ARG A 124 -10.60 -5.06 -4.37
CA ARG A 124 -11.51 -5.27 -3.24
C ARG A 124 -12.48 -4.08 -3.07
N LEU A 125 -12.00 -2.84 -3.15
CA LEU A 125 -12.82 -1.64 -3.03
C LEU A 125 -13.82 -1.52 -4.18
N GLU A 126 -13.42 -1.86 -5.40
CA GLU A 126 -14.32 -1.93 -6.57
C GLU A 126 -15.50 -2.88 -6.33
N GLN A 127 -15.28 -4.00 -5.64
CA GLN A 127 -16.37 -4.91 -5.24
C GLN A 127 -17.33 -4.27 -4.23
N HIS A 128 -16.83 -3.43 -3.32
CA HIS A 128 -17.69 -2.71 -2.37
C HIS A 128 -18.45 -1.56 -3.05
N ILE A 129 -17.82 -0.87 -4.00
CA ILE A 129 -18.49 0.13 -4.85
C ILE A 129 -19.61 -0.53 -5.67
N ALA A 130 -19.34 -1.67 -6.31
CA ALA A 130 -20.32 -2.40 -7.09
C ALA A 130 -21.51 -2.92 -6.26
N ARG A 131 -21.30 -3.17 -4.96
CA ARG A 131 -22.35 -3.54 -4.00
C ARG A 131 -23.14 -2.34 -3.45
N GLY A 132 -22.76 -1.11 -3.80
CA GLY A 132 -23.36 0.11 -3.26
C GLY A 132 -23.00 0.38 -1.80
N GLU A 133 -21.97 -0.28 -1.26
CA GLU A 133 -21.51 -0.09 0.13
C GLU A 133 -20.60 1.15 0.25
N MET A 134 -19.94 1.52 -0.84
CA MET A 134 -19.12 2.73 -0.96
C MET A 134 -19.76 3.75 -1.90
N ARG A 135 -19.36 5.02 -1.78
CA ARG A 135 -19.81 6.08 -2.69
C ARG A 135 -19.45 5.75 -4.14
N PRO A 136 -20.36 5.92 -5.11
CA PRO A 136 -20.17 5.49 -6.48
C PRO A 136 -19.09 6.28 -7.25
N ASP A 137 -18.76 7.49 -6.80
CA ASP A 137 -17.73 8.36 -7.35
C ASP A 137 -16.34 8.17 -6.70
N THR A 138 -16.19 7.15 -5.85
CA THR A 138 -14.91 6.86 -5.19
C THR A 138 -13.84 6.46 -6.21
N ASP A 139 -12.73 7.20 -6.24
CA ASP A 139 -11.48 6.73 -6.86
C ASP A 139 -10.85 5.65 -5.98
N ALA A 140 -10.96 4.39 -6.42
CA ALA A 140 -10.48 3.22 -5.68
C ALA A 140 -8.97 3.25 -5.45
N ARG A 141 -8.18 3.80 -6.38
CA ARG A 141 -6.73 3.92 -6.26
C ARG A 141 -6.36 4.93 -5.18
N ALA A 142 -6.98 6.11 -5.23
CA ALA A 142 -6.77 7.14 -4.21
C ALA A 142 -7.21 6.65 -2.82
N ALA A 143 -8.36 5.97 -2.72
CA ALA A 143 -8.86 5.40 -1.47
C ALA A 143 -7.92 4.33 -0.91
N SER A 144 -7.39 3.46 -1.78
CA SER A 144 -6.41 2.43 -1.39
C SER A 144 -5.14 3.05 -0.81
N LEU A 145 -4.63 4.10 -1.46
CA LEU A 145 -3.46 4.82 -0.97
C LEU A 145 -3.72 5.49 0.38
N GLN A 146 -4.90 6.09 0.56
CA GLN A 146 -5.28 6.72 1.83
C GLN A 146 -5.38 5.71 2.98
N LEU A 147 -5.87 4.50 2.73
CA LEU A 147 -5.93 3.44 3.75
C LEU A 147 -4.53 2.89 4.09
N VAL A 148 -3.73 2.59 3.07
CA VAL A 148 -2.43 1.90 3.23
C VAL A 148 -1.36 2.81 3.82
N SER A 149 -1.31 4.08 3.42
CA SER A 149 -0.23 5.01 3.78
C SER A 149 0.02 5.16 5.30
N PRO A 150 -0.98 5.45 6.15
CA PRO A 150 -0.75 5.60 7.58
C PRO A 150 -0.28 4.29 8.24
N LEU A 151 -0.84 3.14 7.82
CA LEU A 151 -0.48 1.82 8.35
C LEU A 151 0.95 1.45 7.98
N LEU A 152 1.33 1.62 6.72
CA LEU A 152 2.67 1.36 6.22
C LEU A 152 3.70 2.25 6.93
N LEU A 153 3.45 3.57 6.97
CA LEU A 153 4.36 4.51 7.61
C LEU A 153 4.55 4.20 9.09
N ALA A 154 3.47 3.86 9.80
CA ALA A 154 3.56 3.50 11.22
C ALA A 154 4.37 2.21 11.44
N CYS A 155 4.18 1.18 10.60
CA CYS A 155 4.97 -0.05 10.70
C CYS A 155 6.46 0.22 10.45
N LEU A 156 6.79 1.01 9.42
CA LEU A 156 8.17 1.41 9.12
C LEU A 156 8.77 2.25 10.23
N HIS A 157 8.00 3.19 10.76
CA HIS A 157 8.42 4.01 11.90
C HIS A 157 8.75 3.14 13.12
N GLN A 158 7.83 2.25 13.51
CA GLN A 158 7.99 1.44 14.73
C GLN A 158 9.13 0.43 14.60
N ASN A 159 9.26 -0.26 13.46
CA ASN A 159 10.20 -1.39 13.32
C ASN A 159 11.52 -1.01 12.64
N GLN A 160 11.48 -0.33 11.48
CA GLN A 160 12.70 -0.07 10.69
C GLN A 160 13.41 1.23 11.07
N LEU A 161 12.68 2.20 11.66
CA LEU A 161 13.25 3.46 12.15
C LEU A 161 13.43 3.49 13.67
N ASP A 162 13.36 2.32 14.32
CA ASP A 162 13.54 2.15 15.77
C ASP A 162 12.56 2.98 16.63
N GLY A 163 11.39 3.30 16.07
CA GLY A 163 10.37 4.10 16.74
C GLY A 163 9.79 3.44 17.99
N LEU A 164 9.88 2.11 18.13
CA LEU A 164 9.53 1.42 19.36
C LEU A 164 10.38 1.86 20.56
N GLN A 165 11.63 2.24 20.34
CA GLN A 165 12.52 2.71 21.41
C GLN A 165 12.39 4.22 21.64
N VAL A 166 12.03 4.98 20.59
CA VAL A 166 11.97 6.44 20.62
C VAL A 166 10.58 6.95 21.03
N ARG A 167 9.53 6.45 20.39
CA ARG A 167 8.14 6.88 20.59
C ARG A 167 7.17 5.75 20.19
N PRO A 168 6.85 4.84 21.13
CA PRO A 168 5.95 3.72 20.88
C PRO A 168 4.58 4.18 20.38
N LEU A 169 4.04 3.46 19.39
CA LEU A 169 2.70 3.66 18.85
C LEU A 169 1.91 2.34 18.92
N SER A 170 0.66 2.39 19.37
CA SER A 170 -0.24 1.24 19.31
C SER A 170 -0.75 1.08 17.87
N LEU A 171 -0.24 0.07 17.17
CA LEU A 171 -0.67 -0.26 15.80
C LEU A 171 -2.13 -0.70 15.75
N GLU A 172 -2.62 -1.38 16.80
CA GLU A 172 -4.03 -1.76 16.91
C GLU A 172 -4.96 -0.54 16.95
N ARG A 173 -4.70 0.43 17.84
CA ARG A 173 -5.48 1.67 17.88
C ARG A 173 -5.40 2.44 16.56
N LEU A 174 -4.22 2.49 15.94
CA LEU A 174 -4.06 3.12 14.64
C LEU A 174 -4.92 2.45 13.57
N VAL A 175 -5.00 1.11 13.56
CA VAL A 175 -5.88 0.39 12.63
C VAL A 175 -7.33 0.79 12.83
N ASP A 176 -7.81 0.79 14.08
CA ASP A 176 -9.20 1.17 14.38
C ASP A 176 -9.48 2.62 13.94
N ASP A 177 -8.64 3.59 14.31
CA ASP A 177 -8.78 5.01 13.94
C ASP A 177 -8.77 5.22 12.41
N THR A 178 -7.88 4.49 11.71
CA THR A 178 -7.76 4.55 10.25
C THR A 178 -8.99 3.97 9.58
N CYS A 179 -9.52 2.85 10.08
CA CYS A 179 -10.75 2.25 9.57
C CYS A 179 -11.95 3.19 9.77
N GLU A 180 -12.11 3.78 10.97
CA GLU A 180 -13.18 4.75 11.22
C GLU A 180 -13.12 5.96 10.29
N ALA A 181 -11.93 6.53 10.09
CA ALA A 181 -11.73 7.64 9.18
C ALA A 181 -12.07 7.26 7.73
N PHE A 182 -11.66 6.06 7.30
CA PHE A 182 -11.97 5.53 5.98
C PHE A 182 -13.48 5.36 5.79
N MET A 183 -14.18 4.79 6.76
CA MET A 183 -15.64 4.61 6.69
C MET A 183 -16.36 5.96 6.57
N ARG A 184 -16.00 6.96 7.39
CA ARG A 184 -16.59 8.31 7.30
C ARG A 184 -16.40 8.95 5.91
N ALA A 185 -15.23 8.73 5.30
CA ALA A 185 -14.91 9.29 4.00
C ALA A 185 -15.65 8.58 2.86
N TYR A 186 -15.71 7.25 2.87
CA TYR A 186 -16.02 6.47 1.67
C TYR A 186 -17.29 5.63 1.72
N GLN A 187 -17.86 5.38 2.90
CA GLN A 187 -19.12 4.63 2.99
C GLN A 187 -20.23 5.36 2.23
N ALA A 188 -21.12 4.60 1.59
CA ALA A 188 -22.31 5.18 0.99
C ALA A 188 -23.15 5.88 2.08
N SER A 189 -23.55 7.11 1.82
CA SER A 189 -24.53 7.78 2.69
C SER A 189 -25.85 7.02 2.56
N PRO A 190 -26.58 6.77 3.66
CA PRO A 190 -27.98 6.38 3.54
C PRO A 190 -28.67 7.50 2.77
N GLU A 191 -29.22 7.19 1.60
CA GLU A 191 -29.94 8.16 0.79
C GLU A 191 -30.96 8.87 1.68
N THR A 192 -30.79 10.18 1.86
CA THR A 192 -31.90 11.01 2.28
C THR A 192 -32.91 10.89 1.15
N THR A 193 -33.98 10.14 1.37
CA THR A 193 -35.10 9.99 0.45
C THR A 193 -35.75 11.35 0.26
N SER A 194 -35.14 12.23 -0.54
CA SER A 194 -35.66 13.57 -0.81
C SER A 194 -36.72 13.46 -1.89
N SER A 195 -37.95 13.21 -1.42
CA SER A 195 -39.19 13.85 -1.85
C SER A 195 -39.27 14.20 -3.33
N ALA A 196 -40.05 13.39 -4.06
CA ALA A 196 -40.78 13.87 -5.22
C ALA A 196 -41.46 15.20 -4.88
N ARG A 197 -41.04 16.29 -5.54
CA ARG A 197 -41.86 17.50 -5.61
C ARG A 197 -43.08 17.16 -6.46
N PRO A 198 -44.31 17.34 -5.98
CA PRO A 198 -45.45 17.36 -6.88
C PRO A 198 -45.32 18.59 -7.80
N SER A 199 -45.28 18.37 -9.11
CA SER A 199 -45.35 19.45 -10.09
C SER A 199 -46.72 20.12 -9.96
N ALA A 200 -46.74 21.33 -9.41
CA ALA A 200 -47.91 22.18 -9.39
C ALA A 200 -48.43 22.37 -10.82
N GLY A 201 -49.74 22.17 -11.00
CA GLY A 201 -50.43 22.27 -12.26
C GLY A 201 -50.20 23.62 -12.94
N ARG A 202 -49.96 23.55 -14.25
CA ARG A 202 -50.06 24.70 -15.15
C ARG A 202 -51.51 25.20 -15.13
N ILE A 203 -51.74 26.35 -14.50
CA ILE A 203 -52.94 27.15 -14.74
C ILE A 203 -52.75 27.82 -16.11
N SER A 204 -53.57 27.40 -17.08
CA SER A 204 -53.76 28.09 -18.34
C SER A 204 -54.34 29.48 -18.07
N VAL A 205 -53.62 30.53 -18.42
CA VAL A 205 -54.21 31.87 -18.58
C VAL A 205 -54.43 32.07 -20.06
N ASN A 206 -55.70 32.15 -20.43
CA ASN A 206 -56.22 32.61 -21.71
C ASN A 206 -56.85 33.99 -21.47
N ALA A 207 -56.83 34.86 -22.49
CA ALA A 207 -57.18 36.30 -22.52
C ALA A 207 -55.94 37.20 -22.35
N ILE A 208 -55.59 38.10 -23.28
CA ILE A 208 -56.32 38.82 -24.35
C ILE A 208 -55.41 38.90 -25.59
#